data_AF-A0A392NG44-F1
#
_entry.id   AF-A0A392NG44-F1
#
_cell.length_a   1.000
_cell.length_b   1.000
_cell.length_c   1.000
_cell.angle_alpha   90.00
_cell.angle_beta   90.00
_cell.angle_gamma   90.00
#
_symmetry.space_group_name_H-M   'P 1'
#
loop_
_entity.id
_entity.type
_entity.pdbx_description
1 polymer ?
#
loop_
_entity_poly.entity_id
_entity_poly.type
_entity_poly.pdbx_seq_one_letter_code
_entity_poly.pdbx_strand_id
1 'polypeptide(L)'
;PSKSTSRYFLDEKPFLNSLYKVLVSISETGSVILYIKDVEKIFLRSPRMYSLFQQLLNKLSGSMLVLGSRQYGLKDQFIKIDEKLTMLFPYNIDIKLPQDEAHLKIWKSQLKEATKKTQLKDYTIRVAEVLAANDLDCDDLDTISHTDMMLLSKHTEEIVASATFNHLKDTKNPEYRNGVLILSAKR
;
A
#
# COMPACT_ATOMS: atom_id res chain seq x y z
N PRO A 1 -8.76 16.17 20.37
CA PRO A 1 -8.13 15.81 19.07
C PRO A 1 -8.83 14.59 18.46
N SER A 2 -9.80 14.85 17.60
CA SER A 2 -10.68 13.87 16.97
C SER A 2 -9.89 12.95 16.02
N LYS A 3 -9.93 11.65 16.28
CA LYS A 3 -9.52 10.62 15.33
C LYS A 3 -10.48 10.67 14.15
N SER A 4 -10.02 11.18 13.01
CA SER A 4 -10.72 11.02 11.73
C SER A 4 -10.73 9.55 11.35
N THR A 5 -11.81 8.86 11.71
CA THR A 5 -12.19 7.59 11.08
C THR A 5 -13.16 7.93 9.97
N SER A 6 -12.65 8.24 8.78
CA SER A 6 -13.47 8.09 7.57
C SER A 6 -13.63 6.60 7.30
N ARG A 7 -14.50 5.93 8.07
CA ARG A 7 -15.04 4.64 7.67
C ARG A 7 -15.98 4.92 6.52
N TYR A 8 -15.45 4.92 5.30
CA TYR A 8 -16.27 4.62 4.14
C TYR A 8 -16.90 3.24 4.42
N PHE A 9 -18.18 3.22 4.77
CA PHE A 9 -18.97 1.99 4.86
C PHE A 9 -19.18 1.50 3.43
N LEU A 10 -18.14 0.89 2.88
CA LEU A 10 -18.21 0.29 1.56
C LEU A 10 -19.16 -0.92 1.68
N ASP A 11 -20.26 -0.89 0.94
CA ASP A 11 -21.18 -2.04 0.93
C ASP A 11 -20.44 -3.24 0.32
N GLU A 12 -20.38 -4.31 1.12
CA GLU A 12 -19.59 -5.51 0.90
C GLU A 12 -19.91 -6.19 -0.44
N LYS A 13 -21.20 -6.23 -0.79
CA LYS A 13 -21.69 -6.92 -1.99
C LYS A 13 -21.30 -6.21 -3.30
N PRO A 14 -21.61 -4.91 -3.50
CA PRO A 14 -21.18 -4.22 -4.70
C PRO A 14 -19.65 -4.16 -4.82
N PHE A 15 -18.93 -4.04 -3.70
CA PHE A 15 -17.47 -4.12 -3.71
C PHE A 15 -16.96 -5.45 -4.27
N LEU A 16 -17.40 -6.58 -3.72
CA LEU A 16 -16.95 -7.90 -4.19
C LEU A 16 -17.42 -8.18 -5.62
N ASN A 17 -18.59 -7.70 -6.03
CA ASN A 17 -19.04 -7.80 -7.42
C ASN A 17 -18.13 -7.02 -8.38
N SER A 18 -17.72 -5.81 -8.02
CA SER A 18 -16.77 -5.03 -8.83
C SER A 18 -15.41 -5.71 -8.87
N LEU A 19 -14.91 -6.20 -7.73
CA LEU A 19 -13.67 -6.96 -7.66
C LEU A 19 -13.70 -8.19 -8.58
N TYR A 20 -14.78 -8.97 -8.53
CA TYR A 20 -14.97 -10.14 -9.40
C TYR A 20 -14.87 -9.77 -10.88
N LYS A 21 -15.55 -8.70 -11.32
CA LYS A 21 -15.50 -8.25 -12.73
C LYS A 21 -14.07 -7.89 -13.16
N VAL A 22 -13.33 -7.19 -12.30
CA VAL A 22 -11.93 -6.84 -12.58
C VAL A 22 -11.07 -8.09 -12.67
N LEU A 23 -11.21 -9.03 -11.73
CA LEU A 23 -10.45 -10.28 -11.74
C LEU A 23 -10.70 -11.09 -13.02
N VAL A 24 -11.97 -11.24 -13.42
CA VAL A 24 -12.33 -11.97 -14.64
C VAL A 24 -11.74 -11.28 -15.87
N SER A 25 -11.93 -9.97 -15.99
CA SER A 25 -11.41 -9.20 -17.13
C SER A 25 -9.89 -9.30 -17.27
N ILE A 26 -9.14 -9.26 -16.16
CA ILE A 26 -7.69 -9.41 -16.22
C ILE A 26 -7.32 -10.87 -16.52
N SER A 27 -8.04 -11.85 -15.94
CA SER A 27 -7.76 -13.28 -16.14
C SER A 27 -7.98 -13.77 -17.58
N GLU A 28 -8.79 -13.06 -18.37
CA GLU A 28 -8.95 -13.33 -19.80
C GLU A 28 -7.65 -13.06 -20.59
N THR A 29 -6.81 -12.15 -20.10
CA THR A 29 -5.59 -11.69 -20.79
C THR A 29 -4.30 -12.21 -20.18
N GLY A 30 -4.34 -12.76 -18.97
CA GLY A 30 -3.16 -13.27 -18.28
C GLY A 30 -3.43 -13.83 -16.89
N SER A 31 -2.36 -14.15 -16.16
CA SER A 31 -2.45 -14.66 -14.79
C SER A 31 -2.58 -13.53 -13.77
N VAL A 32 -3.41 -13.74 -12.73
CA VAL A 32 -3.69 -12.71 -11.70
C VAL A 32 -3.35 -13.22 -10.31
N ILE A 33 -2.71 -12.36 -9.50
CA ILE A 33 -2.51 -12.61 -8.07
C ILE A 33 -3.35 -11.62 -7.27
N LEU A 34 -4.33 -12.12 -6.51
CA LEU A 34 -5.09 -11.33 -5.55
C LEU A 34 -4.46 -11.48 -4.16
N TYR A 35 -3.89 -10.40 -3.63
CA TYR A 35 -3.35 -10.37 -2.28
C TYR A 35 -4.29 -9.66 -1.31
N ILE A 36 -4.61 -10.31 -0.19
CA ILE A 36 -5.48 -9.78 0.87
C ILE A 36 -4.70 -9.78 2.18
N LYS A 37 -4.48 -8.58 2.72
CA LYS A 37 -3.80 -8.39 4.01
C LYS A 37 -4.79 -8.51 5.17
N ASP A 38 -4.33 -9.08 6.29
CA ASP A 38 -5.07 -9.20 7.55
C ASP A 38 -6.43 -9.91 7.41
N VAL A 39 -6.42 -11.08 6.75
CA VAL A 39 -7.65 -11.84 6.40
C VAL A 39 -8.54 -12.16 7.60
N GLU A 40 -7.95 -12.34 8.79
CA GLU A 40 -8.68 -12.53 10.06
C GLU A 40 -9.57 -11.33 10.39
N LYS A 41 -9.07 -10.10 10.19
CA LYS A 41 -9.83 -8.88 10.49
C LYS A 41 -10.99 -8.66 9.53
N ILE A 42 -10.92 -9.23 8.33
CA ILE A 42 -11.93 -9.06 7.28
C ILE A 42 -13.00 -10.15 7.42
N PHE A 43 -12.60 -11.42 7.33
CA PHE A 43 -13.55 -12.53 7.19
C PHE A 43 -14.10 -13.06 8.52
N LEU A 44 -13.35 -12.93 9.63
CA LEU A 44 -13.86 -13.36 10.94
C LEU A 44 -14.75 -12.29 11.59
N ARG A 45 -14.58 -11.01 11.24
CA ARG A 45 -15.40 -9.93 11.77
C ARG A 45 -16.71 -9.72 11.03
N SER A 46 -16.78 -10.11 9.75
CA SER A 46 -18.01 -10.03 8.96
C SER A 46 -18.37 -11.39 8.37
N PRO A 47 -19.37 -12.10 8.95
CA PRO A 47 -19.91 -13.33 8.38
C PRO A 47 -20.45 -13.13 6.96
N ARG A 48 -20.95 -11.93 6.65
CA ARG A 48 -21.45 -11.55 5.32
C ARG A 48 -20.30 -11.44 4.33
N MET A 49 -19.18 -10.77 4.67
CA MET A 49 -17.97 -10.78 3.84
C MET A 49 -17.47 -12.19 3.57
N TYR A 50 -17.40 -13.03 4.61
CA TYR A 50 -16.97 -14.41 4.48
C TYR A 50 -17.81 -15.17 3.44
N SER A 51 -19.14 -15.13 3.57
CA SER A 51 -20.06 -15.83 2.67
C SER A 51 -19.96 -15.31 1.24
N LEU A 52 -19.95 -14.00 1.06
CA LEU A 52 -19.83 -13.38 -0.27
C LEU A 52 -18.48 -13.70 -0.91
N PHE A 53 -17.39 -13.68 -0.14
CA PHE A 53 -16.07 -14.01 -0.66
C PHE A 53 -15.95 -15.48 -1.01
N GLN A 54 -16.52 -16.39 -0.21
CA GLN A 54 -16.60 -17.81 -0.54
C GLN A 54 -17.36 -18.04 -1.85
N GLN A 55 -18.49 -17.36 -2.05
CA GLN A 55 -19.22 -17.40 -3.32
C GLN A 55 -18.41 -16.84 -4.50
N LEU A 56 -17.62 -15.79 -4.26
CA LEU A 56 -16.73 -15.23 -5.27
C LEU A 56 -15.67 -16.26 -5.66
N LEU A 57 -14.97 -16.87 -4.70
CA LEU A 57 -13.96 -17.90 -4.95
C LEU A 57 -14.51 -19.06 -5.79
N ASN A 58 -15.73 -19.52 -5.47
CA ASN A 58 -16.39 -20.61 -6.23
C ASN A 58 -16.75 -20.23 -7.68
N LYS A 59 -16.83 -18.92 -8.00
CA LYS A 59 -17.08 -18.42 -9.35
C LYS A 59 -15.81 -18.05 -10.11
N LEU A 60 -14.67 -17.99 -9.43
CA LEU A 60 -13.39 -17.72 -10.08
C LEU A 60 -13.02 -18.93 -10.95
N SER A 61 -12.62 -18.67 -12.18
CA SER A 61 -12.10 -19.67 -13.13
C SER A 61 -10.94 -19.05 -13.90
N GLY A 62 -9.96 -19.86 -14.31
CA GLY A 62 -8.75 -19.38 -14.99
C GLY A 62 -7.51 -19.30 -14.08
N SER A 63 -6.44 -18.69 -14.58
CA SER A 63 -5.11 -18.64 -13.94
C SER A 63 -5.03 -17.59 -12.83
N MET A 64 -5.72 -17.83 -11.71
CA MET A 64 -5.76 -16.93 -10.56
C MET A 64 -5.16 -17.56 -9.31
N LEU A 65 -4.33 -16.79 -8.60
CA LEU A 65 -3.80 -17.14 -7.29
C LEU A 65 -4.30 -16.15 -6.24
N VAL A 66 -4.93 -16.65 -5.18
CA VAL A 66 -5.38 -15.82 -4.06
C VAL A 66 -4.47 -16.05 -2.86
N LEU A 67 -3.85 -14.99 -2.37
CA LEU A 67 -2.95 -14.99 -1.22
C LEU A 67 -3.57 -14.19 -0.07
N GLY A 68 -3.72 -14.83 1.08
CA GLY A 68 -4.11 -14.19 2.32
C GLY A 68 -2.92 -14.06 3.26
N SER A 69 -2.78 -12.94 3.96
CA SER A 69 -1.83 -12.84 5.08
C SER A 69 -2.53 -12.57 6.40
N ARG A 70 -1.93 -13.10 7.46
CA ARG A 70 -2.26 -12.84 8.85
C ARG A 70 -0.99 -12.61 9.63
N GLN A 71 -1.06 -11.80 10.68
CA GLN A 71 0.04 -11.58 11.60
C GLN A 71 -0.38 -12.10 12.98
N TYR A 72 0.42 -12.99 13.56
CA TYR A 72 0.26 -13.43 14.95
C TYR A 72 1.44 -12.91 15.79
N GLY A 73 1.15 -12.48 17.02
CA GLY A 73 2.17 -12.02 17.94
C GLY A 73 3.09 -13.15 18.41
N LEU A 74 4.27 -12.83 18.94
CA LEU A 74 5.18 -13.81 19.55
C LEU A 74 4.54 -14.57 20.73
N LYS A 75 3.43 -14.07 21.30
CA LYS A 75 2.65 -14.75 22.35
C LYS A 75 1.61 -15.73 21.79
N ASP A 76 1.37 -15.68 20.48
CA ASP A 76 0.28 -16.35 19.77
C ASP A 76 0.78 -17.48 18.86
N GLN A 77 2.02 -17.95 19.09
CA GLN A 77 2.69 -18.97 18.26
C GLN A 77 1.94 -20.32 18.20
N PHE A 78 0.86 -20.46 18.97
CA PHE A 78 0.00 -21.64 19.04
C PHE A 78 -1.47 -21.35 18.66
N ILE A 79 -1.80 -20.19 18.08
CA ILE A 79 -3.18 -19.92 17.64
C ILE A 79 -3.48 -20.77 16.39
N LYS A 80 -4.23 -21.85 16.63
CA LYS A 80 -4.89 -22.66 15.59
C LYS A 80 -5.60 -21.71 14.61
N ILE A 81 -5.34 -21.88 13.32
CA ILE A 81 -6.03 -21.12 12.28
C ILE A 81 -7.53 -21.40 12.40
N ASP A 82 -8.35 -20.35 12.36
CA ASP A 82 -9.80 -20.50 12.37
C ASP A 82 -10.24 -21.40 11.22
N GLU A 83 -11.13 -22.35 11.50
CA GLU A 83 -11.58 -23.33 10.52
C GLU A 83 -12.19 -22.65 9.28
N LYS A 84 -12.88 -21.52 9.47
CA LYS A 84 -13.41 -20.72 8.35
C LYS A 84 -12.31 -20.20 7.43
N LEU A 85 -11.20 -19.72 7.99
CA LEU A 85 -10.07 -19.26 7.17
C LEU A 85 -9.40 -20.42 6.45
N THR A 86 -9.35 -21.59 7.08
CA THR A 86 -8.82 -22.81 6.44
C THR A 86 -9.68 -23.24 5.26
N MET A 87 -11.00 -22.98 5.29
CA MET A 87 -11.89 -23.22 4.15
C MET A 87 -11.68 -22.24 2.98
N LEU A 88 -11.32 -20.98 3.27
CA LEU A 88 -11.01 -19.98 2.23
C LEU A 88 -9.57 -20.12 1.70
N PHE A 89 -8.64 -20.51 2.56
CA PHE A 89 -7.21 -20.62 2.31
C PHE A 89 -6.71 -22.00 2.78
N PRO A 90 -6.84 -23.04 1.94
CA PRO A 90 -6.52 -24.41 2.33
C PRO A 90 -5.01 -24.64 2.50
N TYR A 91 -4.18 -23.87 1.77
CA TYR A 91 -2.73 -23.95 1.83
C TYR A 91 -2.17 -22.86 2.74
N ASN A 92 -1.46 -23.28 3.78
CA ASN A 92 -0.90 -22.38 4.79
C ASN A 92 0.62 -22.50 4.80
N ILE A 93 1.29 -21.34 4.81
CA ILE A 93 2.75 -21.25 4.90
C ILE A 93 3.09 -20.41 6.12
N ASP A 94 3.74 -21.04 7.10
CA ASP A 94 4.21 -20.35 8.29
C ASP A 94 5.57 -19.69 8.03
N ILE A 95 5.61 -18.36 8.13
CA ILE A 95 6.85 -17.59 8.02
C ILE A 95 7.41 -17.38 9.44
N LYS A 96 8.45 -18.13 9.79
CA LYS A 96 9.13 -18.04 11.09
C LYS A 96 10.48 -17.33 10.95
N LEU A 97 10.97 -16.77 12.05
CA LEU A 97 12.31 -16.19 12.08
C LEU A 97 13.35 -17.31 11.85
N PRO A 98 14.44 -17.02 11.09
CA PRO A 98 15.58 -17.91 11.02
C PRO A 98 16.11 -18.22 12.43
N GLN A 99 16.41 -19.50 12.68
CA GLN A 99 16.97 -19.95 13.97
C GLN A 99 18.49 -19.73 14.04
N ASP A 100 19.16 -19.83 12.88
CA ASP A 100 20.60 -19.57 12.78
C ASP A 100 20.90 -18.08 13.00
N GLU A 101 21.87 -17.78 13.87
CA GLU A 101 22.18 -16.41 14.30
C GLU A 101 22.74 -15.56 13.15
N ALA A 102 23.57 -16.15 12.28
CA ALA A 102 24.16 -15.44 11.15
C ALA A 102 23.08 -15.08 10.12
N HIS A 103 22.23 -16.03 9.76
CA HIS A 103 21.08 -15.80 8.88
C HIS A 103 20.08 -14.82 9.50
N LEU A 104 19.85 -14.88 10.81
CA LEU A 104 18.97 -13.94 11.50
C LEU A 104 19.50 -12.50 11.41
N LYS A 105 20.82 -12.31 11.57
CA LYS A 105 21.45 -10.99 11.42
C LYS A 105 21.28 -10.44 10.01
N ILE A 106 21.53 -11.27 8.99
CA ILE A 106 21.32 -10.91 7.57
C ILE A 106 19.86 -10.54 7.33
N TRP A 107 18.92 -11.39 7.75
CA TRP A 107 17.49 -11.17 7.61
C TRP A 107 17.05 -9.84 8.24
N LYS A 108 17.49 -9.54 9.47
CA LYS A 108 17.17 -8.28 10.15
C LYS A 108 17.68 -7.06 9.38
N SER A 109 18.89 -7.14 8.82
CA SER A 109 19.45 -6.07 8.00
C SER A 109 18.63 -5.86 6.73
N GLN A 110 18.31 -6.93 6.00
CA GLN A 110 17.49 -6.89 4.80
C GLN A 110 16.09 -6.33 5.08
N LEU A 111 15.45 -6.76 6.17
CA LEU A 111 14.14 -6.26 6.59
C LEU A 111 14.18 -4.77 6.93
N LYS A 112 15.24 -4.30 7.60
CA LYS A 112 15.43 -2.89 7.92
C LYS A 112 15.54 -2.04 6.65
N GLU A 113 16.35 -2.48 5.69
CA GLU A 113 16.51 -1.76 4.41
C GLU A 113 15.23 -1.80 3.57
N ALA A 114 14.54 -2.95 3.50
CA ALA A 114 13.24 -3.05 2.84
C ALA A 114 12.19 -2.11 3.47
N THR A 115 12.16 -2.02 4.80
CA THR A 115 11.27 -1.11 5.52
C THR A 115 11.53 0.34 5.14
N LYS A 116 12.80 0.79 5.15
CA LYS A 116 13.17 2.14 4.71
C LYS A 116 12.75 2.41 3.26
N LYS A 117 12.98 1.44 2.36
CA LYS A 117 12.61 1.59 0.94
C LYS A 117 11.10 1.75 0.76
N THR A 118 10.30 0.98 1.50
CA THR A 118 8.83 1.12 1.50
C THR A 118 8.40 2.48 2.04
N GLN A 119 8.96 2.89 3.18
CA GLN A 119 8.68 4.21 3.76
C GLN A 119 9.01 5.35 2.80
N LEU A 120 10.17 5.29 2.13
CA LEU A 120 10.56 6.30 1.15
C LEU A 120 9.56 6.40 0.00
N LYS A 121 9.07 5.26 -0.50
CA LYS A 121 8.02 5.25 -1.53
C LYS A 121 6.73 5.88 -1.03
N ASP A 122 6.29 5.54 0.19
CA ASP A 122 5.07 6.11 0.78
C ASP A 122 5.20 7.64 0.95
N TYR A 123 6.35 8.12 1.42
CA TYR A 123 6.64 9.55 1.51
C TYR A 123 6.63 10.23 0.13
N THR A 124 7.20 9.57 -0.88
CA THR A 124 7.22 10.06 -2.27
C THR A 124 5.84 10.21 -2.86
N ILE A 125 5.00 9.18 -2.72
CA ILE A 125 3.61 9.22 -3.18
C ILE A 125 2.87 10.37 -2.48
N ARG A 126 3.00 10.48 -1.16
CA ARG A 126 2.33 11.54 -0.40
C ARG A 126 2.74 12.95 -0.84
N VAL A 127 4.04 13.19 -1.04
CA VAL A 127 4.52 14.50 -1.52
C VAL A 127 3.98 14.76 -2.93
N ALA A 128 4.09 13.79 -3.83
CA ALA A 128 3.62 13.92 -5.21
C ALA A 128 2.11 14.20 -5.30
N GLU A 129 1.29 13.55 -4.46
CA GLU A 129 -0.15 13.82 -4.37
C GLU A 129 -0.46 15.26 -3.96
N VAL A 130 0.28 15.80 -2.97
CA VAL A 130 0.11 17.19 -2.54
C VAL A 130 0.57 18.16 -3.63
N LEU A 131 1.68 17.89 -4.31
CA LEU A 131 2.15 18.71 -5.43
C LEU A 131 1.12 18.72 -6.56
N ALA A 132 0.64 17.55 -6.99
CA ALA A 132 -0.34 17.42 -8.05
C ALA A 132 -1.66 18.15 -7.72
N ALA A 133 -2.10 18.12 -6.46
CA ALA A 133 -3.29 18.85 -6.00
C ALA A 133 -3.12 20.38 -6.03
N ASN A 134 -1.90 20.89 -6.19
CA ASN A 134 -1.56 22.30 -6.30
C ASN A 134 -1.04 22.68 -7.70
N ASP A 135 -1.27 21.84 -8.72
CA ASP A 135 -0.77 22.03 -10.09
C ASP A 135 0.77 22.16 -10.16
N LEU A 136 1.46 21.41 -9.30
CA LEU A 136 2.92 21.30 -9.25
C LEU A 136 3.36 19.88 -9.56
N ASP A 137 4.57 19.76 -10.11
CA ASP A 137 5.29 18.50 -10.24
C ASP A 137 6.78 18.72 -9.91
N CYS A 138 7.53 17.66 -9.63
CA CYS A 138 8.94 17.75 -9.29
C CYS A 138 9.69 16.52 -9.82
N ASP A 139 10.52 16.74 -10.83
CA ASP A 139 11.29 15.67 -11.49
C ASP A 139 12.42 15.12 -10.59
N ASP A 140 12.84 15.87 -9.57
CA ASP A 140 13.98 15.52 -8.70
C ASP A 140 13.57 14.85 -7.38
N LEU A 141 12.29 14.47 -7.19
CA LEU A 141 11.81 13.87 -5.93
C LEU A 141 12.55 12.60 -5.52
N ASP A 142 13.01 11.81 -6.49
CA ASP A 142 13.77 10.58 -6.29
C ASP A 142 15.21 10.81 -5.81
N THR A 143 15.72 12.04 -5.98
CA THR A 143 17.06 12.45 -5.53
C THR A 143 17.11 12.85 -4.05
N ILE A 144 15.96 13.06 -3.42
CA ILE A 144 15.85 13.52 -2.04
C ILE A 144 16.21 12.39 -1.06
N SER A 145 17.00 12.72 -0.04
CA SER A 145 17.41 11.74 0.98
C SER A 145 16.20 11.20 1.76
N HIS A 146 16.30 9.97 2.29
CA HIS A 146 15.21 9.39 3.08
C HIS A 146 14.80 10.26 4.29
N THR A 147 15.78 10.88 4.96
CA THR A 147 15.52 11.72 6.15
C THR A 147 14.77 12.98 5.77
N ASP A 148 15.20 13.64 4.70
CA ASP A 148 14.57 14.88 4.23
C ASP A 148 13.18 14.58 3.67
N MET A 149 13.02 13.47 2.96
CA MET A 149 11.73 13.06 2.40
C MET A 149 10.70 12.73 3.48
N MET A 150 11.15 12.10 4.57
CA MET A 150 10.30 11.89 5.75
C MET A 150 9.80 13.22 6.33
N LEU A 151 10.71 14.21 6.49
CA LEU A 151 10.34 15.52 7.01
C LEU A 151 9.41 16.28 6.07
N LEU A 152 9.74 16.31 4.77
CA LEU A 152 8.93 16.94 3.74
C LEU A 152 7.52 16.35 3.73
N SER A 153 7.39 15.02 3.66
CA SER A 153 6.08 14.35 3.63
C SER A 153 5.17 14.71 4.81
N LYS A 154 5.76 15.08 5.96
CA LYS A 154 5.00 15.50 7.15
C LYS A 154 4.45 16.93 7.02
N HIS A 155 5.19 17.82 6.35
CA HIS A 155 4.93 19.26 6.31
C HIS A 155 4.56 19.78 4.91
N THR A 156 4.45 18.91 3.89
CA THR A 156 4.29 19.32 2.49
C THR A 156 3.11 20.27 2.29
N GLU A 157 1.97 19.96 2.91
CA GLU A 157 0.75 20.78 2.84
C GLU A 157 0.96 22.21 3.37
N GLU A 158 1.79 22.37 4.39
CA GLU A 158 2.05 23.67 5.04
C GLU A 158 3.04 24.52 4.23
N ILE A 159 3.98 23.87 3.54
CA ILE A 159 5.11 24.55 2.90
C ILE A 159 4.93 24.75 1.39
N VAL A 160 3.99 24.05 0.74
CA VAL A 160 3.83 24.04 -0.73
C VAL A 160 3.63 25.44 -1.31
N ALA A 161 2.79 26.27 -0.69
CA ALA A 161 2.54 27.65 -1.14
C ALA A 161 3.81 28.51 -1.06
N SER A 162 4.53 28.43 0.07
CA SER A 162 5.79 29.16 0.28
C SER A 162 6.89 28.68 -0.67
N ALA A 163 6.98 27.37 -0.90
CA ALA A 163 7.93 26.78 -1.85
C ALA A 163 7.66 27.28 -3.27
N THR A 164 6.39 27.32 -3.68
CA THR A 164 5.96 27.84 -4.99
C THR A 164 6.32 29.31 -5.15
N PHE A 165 5.97 30.14 -4.16
CA PHE A 165 6.30 31.57 -4.18
C PHE A 165 7.80 31.82 -4.31
N ASN A 166 8.61 31.12 -3.52
CA ASN A 166 10.06 31.26 -3.57
C ASN A 166 10.63 30.78 -4.92
N HIS A 167 10.12 29.67 -5.47
CA HIS A 167 10.55 29.18 -6.76
C HIS A 167 10.25 30.19 -7.89
N LEU A 168 9.04 30.74 -7.94
CA LEU A 168 8.65 31.74 -8.94
C LEU A 168 9.41 33.06 -8.79
N LYS A 169 9.75 33.44 -7.56
CA LYS A 169 10.53 34.65 -7.30
C LYS A 169 11.98 34.54 -7.79
N ASP A 170 12.61 33.39 -7.54
CA ASP A 170 14.04 33.20 -7.80
C ASP A 170 14.32 32.67 -9.22
N THR A 171 13.33 32.05 -9.87
CA THR A 171 13.47 31.44 -11.20
C THR A 171 13.01 32.42 -12.27
N LYS A 172 13.94 32.92 -13.09
CA LYS A 172 13.62 33.89 -14.15
C LYS A 172 12.65 33.34 -15.20
N ASN A 173 12.81 32.07 -15.57
CA ASN A 173 12.02 31.37 -16.58
C ASN A 173 11.53 30.03 -16.00
N PRO A 174 10.42 30.02 -15.24
CA PRO A 174 9.86 28.79 -14.69
C PRO A 174 9.42 27.83 -15.79
N GLU A 175 9.68 26.54 -15.58
CA GLU A 175 9.29 25.49 -16.53
C GLU A 175 7.86 25.02 -16.27
N TYR A 176 7.08 24.88 -17.34
CA TYR A 176 5.74 24.33 -17.29
C TYR A 176 5.60 23.15 -18.24
N ARG A 177 4.95 22.08 -17.77
CA ARG A 177 4.59 20.91 -18.57
C ARG A 177 3.07 20.77 -18.54
N ASN A 178 2.41 20.97 -19.68
CA ASN A 178 0.94 20.88 -19.80
C ASN A 178 0.17 21.77 -18.79
N GLY A 179 0.71 22.94 -18.46
CA GLY A 179 0.10 23.87 -17.49
C GLY A 179 0.47 23.62 -16.03
N VAL A 180 1.19 22.53 -15.73
CA VAL A 180 1.73 22.21 -14.40
C VAL A 180 3.11 22.84 -14.23
N LEU A 181 3.36 23.52 -13.11
CA LEU A 181 4.67 24.11 -12.79
C LEU A 181 5.64 23.01 -12.35
N ILE A 182 6.80 22.93 -13.01
CA ILE A 182 7.84 21.96 -12.67
C ILE A 182 8.83 22.59 -11.68
N LEU A 183 8.90 22.02 -10.48
CA LEU A 183 9.92 22.32 -9.49
C LEU A 183 11.19 21.52 -9.82
N SER A 184 12.35 22.16 -9.76
CA SER A 184 13.64 21.50 -9.90
C SER A 184 14.60 21.94 -8.80
N ALA A 185 15.46 21.01 -8.38
CA ALA A 185 16.55 21.26 -7.45
C ALA A 185 17.81 21.79 -8.17
N LYS A 186 17.88 21.66 -9.50
CA LYS A 186 18.99 22.16 -10.32
C LYS A 186 18.86 23.67 -10.54
N ARG A 187 19.87 24.40 -10.06
CA ARG A 187 20.17 25.78 -10.47
C ARG A 187 21.31 25.78 -11.47
#